data_AF-A0A518K9Q7-F1
#
_entry.id   AF-A0A518K9Q7-F1
#
_cell.length_a   1.000
_cell.length_b   1.000
_cell.length_c   1.000
_cell.angle_alpha   90.00
_cell.angle_beta   90.00
_cell.angle_gamma   90.00
#
_symmetry.space_group_name_H-M   'P 1'
#
loop_
_entity.id
_entity.type
_entity.pdbx_description
1 polymer ?
#
loop_
_entity_poly.entity_id
_entity_poly.type
_entity_poly.pdbx_seq_one_letter_code
_entity_poly.pdbx_strand_id
1 'polypeptide(L)'
;MTQYTSSWGELTLPSPEPLEIAIEAGVFGVCREGSPRPSPGEVASIVKEHSIALTATLLEQRHVERSLTLRVHPRTGWPLSEPDRLDELQREYNDLTNQYEGLVDAYASAFGFAAADFLVQIIEPILLQSTAEPAVQKTFF
;
A
#
# COMPACT_ATOMS: atom_id res chain seq x y z
N MET A 1 -17.37 -6.81 -13.14
CA MET A 1 -16.16 -7.21 -12.40
C MET A 1 -15.02 -7.31 -13.39
N THR A 2 -14.03 -6.43 -13.31
CA THR A 2 -12.86 -6.46 -14.20
C THR A 2 -11.75 -7.23 -13.49
N GLN A 3 -11.36 -8.38 -14.03
CA GLN A 3 -10.28 -9.21 -13.50
C GLN A 3 -8.95 -8.72 -14.06
N TYR A 4 -7.95 -8.49 -13.19
CA TYR A 4 -6.60 -8.15 -13.59
C TYR A 4 -5.63 -9.22 -13.11
N THR A 5 -4.90 -9.82 -14.05
CA THR A 5 -3.83 -10.78 -13.78
C THR A 5 -2.52 -10.02 -13.58
N SER A 6 -2.05 -9.96 -12.33
CA SER A 6 -0.65 -9.62 -12.04
C SER A 6 0.12 -10.91 -11.73
N SER A 7 1.45 -10.86 -11.75
CA SER A 7 2.34 -11.99 -11.38
C SER A 7 2.13 -12.53 -9.96
N TRP A 8 1.22 -11.93 -9.18
CA TRP A 8 0.87 -12.25 -7.80
C TRP A 8 -0.52 -12.90 -7.64
N GLY A 9 -1.14 -13.35 -8.74
CA GLY A 9 -2.49 -13.92 -8.77
C GLY A 9 -3.54 -12.95 -9.35
N GLU A 10 -4.75 -13.46 -9.60
CA GLU A 10 -5.91 -12.62 -9.96
C GLU A 10 -6.34 -11.81 -8.74
N LEU A 11 -5.89 -10.55 -8.66
CA LEU A 11 -6.36 -9.62 -7.65
C LEU A 11 -7.58 -8.90 -8.21
N THR A 12 -8.77 -9.25 -7.72
CA THR A 12 -10.00 -8.51 -8.06
C THR A 12 -10.05 -7.26 -7.19
N LEU A 13 -9.59 -6.14 -7.74
CA LEU A 13 -9.70 -4.84 -7.08
C LEU A 13 -11.15 -4.35 -7.07
N PRO A 14 -11.58 -3.61 -6.03
CA PRO A 14 -12.89 -3.01 -6.01
C PRO A 14 -13.06 -1.98 -7.12
N SER A 15 -14.31 -1.76 -7.53
CA SER A 15 -14.69 -0.65 -8.41
C SER A 15 -15.74 0.18 -7.67
N PRO A 16 -15.33 0.94 -6.63
CA PRO A 16 -16.26 1.72 -5.84
C PRO A 16 -16.85 2.87 -6.65
N GLU A 17 -18.02 3.34 -6.23
CA GLU A 17 -18.58 4.56 -6.78
C GLU A 17 -17.87 5.78 -6.16
N PRO A 18 -17.42 6.76 -6.96
CA PRO A 18 -16.87 8.00 -6.44
C PRO A 18 -17.90 8.77 -5.61
N LEU A 19 -17.46 9.41 -4.52
CA LEU A 19 -18.32 10.28 -3.73
C LEU A 19 -18.68 11.54 -4.52
N GLU A 20 -19.96 11.95 -4.49
CA GLU A 20 -20.41 13.19 -5.13
C GLU A 20 -19.64 14.41 -4.61
N ILE A 21 -19.37 14.48 -3.30
CA ILE A 21 -18.57 15.56 -2.71
C ILE A 21 -17.14 15.61 -3.25
N ALA A 22 -16.56 14.47 -3.62
CA ALA A 22 -15.21 14.41 -4.19
C ALA A 22 -15.21 14.80 -5.68
N ILE A 23 -16.28 14.44 -6.41
CA ILE A 23 -16.54 14.91 -7.77
C ILE A 23 -16.68 16.44 -7.78
N GLU A 24 -17.53 16.99 -6.92
CA GLU A 24 -17.78 18.43 -6.81
C GLU A 24 -16.53 19.21 -6.39
N ALA A 25 -15.71 18.64 -5.51
CA ALA A 25 -14.42 19.21 -5.10
C ALA A 25 -13.32 19.11 -6.18
N GLY A 26 -13.59 18.44 -7.31
CA GLY A 26 -12.65 18.30 -8.42
C GLY A 26 -11.49 17.34 -8.14
N VAL A 27 -11.64 16.40 -7.20
CA VAL A 27 -10.60 15.42 -6.82
C VAL A 27 -10.14 14.59 -8.03
N PHE A 28 -11.05 14.29 -8.95
CA PHE A 28 -10.80 13.50 -10.16
C PHE A 28 -10.34 14.35 -11.37
N GLY A 29 -10.27 15.67 -11.21
CA GLY A 29 -9.92 16.60 -12.29
C GLY A 29 -11.01 16.76 -13.36
N VAL A 30 -10.59 17.19 -14.56
CA VAL A 30 -11.46 17.26 -15.74
C VAL A 30 -11.31 15.93 -16.49
N CYS A 31 -12.34 15.09 -16.47
CA CYS A 31 -12.32 13.82 -17.20
C CYS A 31 -12.39 14.06 -18.71
N ARG A 32 -12.08 13.03 -19.52
CA ARG A 32 -11.86 13.12 -20.99
C ARG A 32 -12.92 13.87 -21.81
N GLU A 33 -14.13 14.05 -21.31
CA GLU A 33 -15.25 14.72 -22.00
C GLU A 33 -15.72 16.03 -21.33
N GLY A 34 -14.94 16.60 -20.41
CA GLY A 34 -15.35 17.81 -19.67
C GLY A 34 -16.38 17.53 -18.56
N SER A 35 -16.74 16.27 -18.34
CA SER A 35 -17.49 15.82 -17.16
C SER A 35 -16.56 15.79 -15.93
N PRO A 36 -17.00 16.26 -14.76
CA PRO A 36 -16.24 16.11 -13.52
C PRO A 36 -16.27 14.66 -12.98
N ARG A 37 -17.17 13.81 -13.50
CA ARG A 37 -17.36 12.44 -13.03
C ARG A 37 -16.42 11.48 -13.77
N PRO A 38 -15.58 10.70 -13.06
CA PRO A 38 -14.68 9.75 -13.68
C PRO A 38 -15.44 8.57 -14.29
N SER A 39 -14.99 8.13 -15.45
CA SER A 39 -15.45 6.92 -16.11
C SER A 39 -15.04 5.67 -15.32
N PRO A 40 -15.71 4.52 -15.53
CA PRO A 40 -15.32 3.26 -14.88
C PRO A 40 -13.85 2.86 -15.12
N GLY A 41 -13.30 3.20 -16.30
CA GLY A 41 -11.89 2.95 -16.60
C GLY A 41 -10.93 3.85 -15.82
N GLU A 42 -11.29 5.11 -15.61
CA GLU A 42 -10.52 6.04 -14.77
C GLU A 42 -10.57 5.61 -13.30
N VAL A 43 -11.75 5.23 -12.78
CA VAL A 43 -11.89 4.67 -11.43
C VAL A 43 -11.00 3.44 -11.27
N ALA A 44 -11.06 2.50 -12.21
CA ALA A 44 -10.21 1.30 -12.16
C ALA A 44 -8.71 1.63 -12.16
N SER A 45 -8.27 2.64 -12.93
CA SER A 45 -6.87 3.11 -12.91
C SER A 45 -6.49 3.71 -11.57
N ILE A 46 -7.32 4.58 -11.01
CA ILE A 46 -7.07 5.24 -9.71
C ILE A 46 -6.99 4.21 -8.59
N VAL A 47 -7.93 3.27 -8.54
CA VAL A 47 -7.92 2.19 -7.54
C VAL A 47 -6.66 1.35 -7.69
N LYS A 48 -6.25 1.03 -8.92
CA LYS A 48 -5.02 0.30 -9.17
C LYS A 48 -3.78 1.06 -8.69
N GLU A 49 -3.65 2.33 -9.03
CA GLU A 49 -2.53 3.16 -8.61
C GLU A 49 -2.45 3.29 -7.08
N HIS A 50 -3.58 3.53 -6.41
CA HIS A 50 -3.64 3.57 -4.95
C HIS A 50 -3.31 2.22 -4.32
N SER A 51 -3.81 1.11 -4.87
CA SER A 51 -3.49 -0.23 -4.34
C SER A 51 -2.00 -0.56 -4.46
N ILE A 52 -1.35 -0.17 -5.56
CA ILE A 52 0.10 -0.32 -5.74
C ILE A 52 0.85 0.53 -4.71
N ALA A 53 0.46 1.79 -4.53
CA ALA A 53 1.10 2.70 -3.58
C ALA A 53 0.96 2.18 -2.13
N LEU A 54 -0.25 1.81 -1.71
CA LEU A 54 -0.53 1.25 -0.40
C LEU A 54 0.28 -0.02 -0.15
N THR A 55 0.32 -0.93 -1.14
CA THR A 55 1.09 -2.18 -1.02
C THR A 55 2.58 -1.90 -0.88
N ALA A 56 3.13 -0.98 -1.68
CA ALA A 56 4.55 -0.64 -1.64
C ALA A 56 4.95 -0.01 -0.29
N THR A 57 4.21 1.00 0.17
CA THR A 57 4.46 1.65 1.47
C THR A 57 4.36 0.66 2.62
N LEU A 58 3.37 -0.23 2.60
CA LEU A 58 3.17 -1.21 3.67
C LEU A 58 4.25 -2.32 3.66
N LEU A 59 4.73 -2.76 2.48
CA LEU A 59 5.89 -3.66 2.37
C LEU A 59 7.15 -3.04 2.97
N GLU A 60 7.41 -1.77 2.65
CA GLU A 60 8.57 -1.04 3.15
C GLU A 60 8.48 -0.84 4.67
N GLN A 61 7.30 -0.46 5.17
CA GLN A 61 7.05 -0.35 6.61
C GLN A 61 7.34 -1.67 7.35
N ARG A 62 6.88 -2.81 6.82
CA ARG A 62 7.16 -4.14 7.40
C ARG A 62 8.64 -4.50 7.36
N HIS A 63 9.33 -4.10 6.29
CA HIS A 63 10.78 -4.32 6.17
C HIS A 63 11.56 -3.53 7.22
N VAL A 64 11.20 -2.27 7.44
CA VAL A 64 11.79 -1.43 8.49
C VAL A 64 11.42 -1.93 9.89
N GLU A 65 10.17 -2.31 10.13
CA GLU A 65 9.70 -2.92 11.39
C GLU A 65 10.50 -4.18 11.75
N ARG A 66 10.70 -5.06 10.77
CA ARG A 66 11.51 -6.27 10.93
C ARG A 66 12.97 -5.92 11.25
N SER A 67 13.51 -4.91 10.58
CA SER A 67 14.88 -4.42 10.80
C SER A 67 15.08 -3.85 12.21
N LEU A 68 14.11 -3.09 12.71
CA LEU A 68 14.06 -2.60 14.09
C LEU A 68 13.98 -3.76 15.10
N THR A 69 13.09 -4.72 14.84
CA THR A 69 12.88 -5.89 15.71
C THR A 69 14.13 -6.76 15.82
N LEU A 70 14.77 -7.04 14.68
CA LEU A 70 15.98 -7.87 14.61
C LEU A 70 17.27 -7.09 14.92
N ARG A 71 17.19 -5.76 15.04
CA ARG A 71 18.34 -4.84 15.13
C ARG A 71 19.36 -5.09 14.02
N VAL A 72 18.89 -5.20 12.79
CA VAL A 72 19.73 -5.35 11.59
C VAL A 72 19.40 -4.27 10.57
N HIS A 73 20.40 -3.83 9.83
CA HIS A 73 20.22 -2.80 8.82
C HIS A 73 19.41 -3.35 7.63
N PRO A 74 18.36 -2.65 7.16
CA PRO A 74 17.43 -3.16 6.15
C PRO A 74 18.09 -3.50 4.82
N ARG A 75 19.15 -2.76 4.43
CA ARG A 75 19.87 -2.99 3.16
C ARG A 75 21.00 -4.00 3.22
N THR A 76 21.68 -4.13 4.36
CA THR A 76 22.94 -4.90 4.46
C THR A 76 22.82 -6.13 5.35
N GLY A 77 21.77 -6.22 6.18
CA GLY A 77 21.58 -7.27 7.18
C GLY A 77 22.58 -7.22 8.33
N TRP A 78 23.43 -6.19 8.40
CA TRP A 78 24.44 -6.06 9.44
C TRP A 78 23.81 -5.55 10.74
N PRO A 79 24.33 -5.95 11.92
CA PRO A 79 23.80 -5.47 13.19
C PRO A 79 23.81 -3.95 13.29
N LEU A 80 22.71 -3.39 13.81
CA LEU A 80 22.60 -1.98 14.17
C LEU A 80 23.16 -1.82 15.59
N SER A 81 24.40 -1.38 15.69
CA SER A 81 25.11 -1.16 16.96
C SER A 81 25.09 0.30 17.43
N GLU A 82 24.71 1.23 16.56
CA GLU A 82 24.75 2.68 16.83
C GLU A 82 23.34 3.20 17.13
N PRO A 83 23.12 3.90 18.28
CA PRO A 83 21.83 4.50 18.63
C PRO A 83 21.24 5.42 17.56
N ASP A 84 22.07 6.26 16.93
CA ASP A 84 21.62 7.21 15.90
C ASP A 84 20.95 6.50 14.70
N ARG A 85 21.43 5.30 14.34
CA ARG A 85 20.85 4.50 13.24
C ARG A 85 19.53 3.85 13.62
N LEU A 86 19.32 3.55 14.90
CA LEU A 86 18.03 3.07 15.39
C LEU A 86 17.00 4.20 15.40
N ASP A 87 17.40 5.41 15.79
CA ASP A 87 16.55 6.60 15.77
C ASP A 87 16.19 7.03 14.34
N GLU A 88 17.09 6.85 13.38
CA GLU A 88 16.81 7.04 11.95
C GLU A 88 15.77 6.05 11.44
N LEU A 89 15.94 4.75 11.70
CA LEU A 89 14.98 3.72 11.28
C LEU A 89 13.62 3.87 11.97
N GLN A 90 13.61 4.31 13.23
CA GLN A 90 12.37 4.59 13.94
C GLN A 90 11.62 5.78 13.32
N ARG A 91 12.34 6.81 12.89
CA ARG A 91 11.76 7.94 12.16
C ARG A 91 11.20 7.48 10.81
N GLU A 92 11.97 6.71 10.05
CA GLU A 92 11.53 6.15 8.78
C GLU A 92 10.26 5.29 8.94
N TYR A 93 10.20 4.43 9.97
CA TYR A 93 9.00 3.67 10.27
C TYR A 93 7.78 4.56 10.55
N ASN A 94 7.96 5.62 11.33
CA ASN A 94 6.88 6.57 11.63
C ASN A 94 6.44 7.33 10.37
N ASP A 95 7.38 7.75 9.53
CA ASP A 95 7.10 8.45 8.27
C ASP A 95 6.32 7.54 7.30
N LEU A 96 6.70 6.26 7.18
CA LEU A 96 5.98 5.26 6.39
C LEU A 96 4.58 4.99 6.95
N THR A 97 4.43 4.98 8.28
CA THR A 97 3.12 4.84 8.94
C THR A 97 2.21 6.01 8.57
N ASN A 98 2.71 7.24 8.72
CA ASN A 98 1.97 8.46 8.35
C ASN A 98 1.63 8.50 6.86
N GLN A 99 2.55 8.06 5.99
CA GLN A 99 2.31 7.98 4.56
C GLN A 99 1.23 6.96 4.21
N TYR A 100 1.25 5.79 4.85
CA TYR A 100 0.23 4.76 4.68
C TYR A 100 -1.15 5.27 5.08
N GLU A 101 -1.27 5.85 6.29
CA GLU A 101 -2.51 6.45 6.77
C GLU A 101 -3.00 7.55 5.83
N GLY A 102 -2.10 8.43 5.36
CA GLY A 102 -2.44 9.47 4.38
C GLY A 102 -2.96 8.93 3.04
N LEU A 103 -2.44 7.80 2.57
CA LEU A 103 -2.95 7.14 1.35
C LEU A 103 -4.35 6.53 1.57
N VAL A 104 -4.60 5.94 2.74
CA VAL A 104 -5.91 5.41 3.11
C VAL A 104 -6.94 6.54 3.21
N ASP A 105 -6.59 7.64 3.87
CA ASP A 105 -7.44 8.82 4.01
C ASP A 105 -7.71 9.50 2.67
N ALA A 106 -6.70 9.63 1.80
CA ALA A 106 -6.87 10.15 0.45
C ALA A 106 -7.88 9.30 -0.35
N TYR A 107 -7.76 7.98 -0.28
CA TYR A 107 -8.69 7.06 -0.93
C TYR A 107 -10.11 7.14 -0.33
N ALA A 108 -10.21 7.20 1.00
CA ALA A 108 -11.48 7.34 1.71
C ALA A 108 -12.18 8.67 1.38
N SER A 109 -11.42 9.76 1.20
CA SER A 109 -11.97 11.05 0.79
C SER A 109 -12.58 11.03 -0.61
N ALA A 110 -12.08 10.14 -1.48
CA ALA A 110 -12.54 9.99 -2.85
C ALA A 110 -13.71 8.99 -3.01
N PHE A 111 -13.68 7.88 -2.26
CA PHE A 111 -14.58 6.73 -2.45
C PHE A 111 -15.34 6.28 -1.19
N GLY A 112 -15.08 6.91 -0.05
CA GLY A 112 -15.68 6.60 1.25
C GLY A 112 -14.89 5.59 2.08
N PHE A 113 -15.08 5.66 3.40
CA PHE A 113 -14.38 4.79 4.37
C PHE A 113 -14.63 3.29 4.13
N ALA A 114 -15.86 2.90 3.79
CA ALA A 114 -16.17 1.50 3.50
C ALA A 114 -15.36 0.95 2.30
N ALA A 115 -15.12 1.77 1.28
CA ALA A 115 -14.29 1.39 0.14
C ALA A 115 -12.81 1.30 0.53
N ALA A 116 -12.34 2.21 1.38
CA ALA A 116 -10.98 2.20 1.90
C ALA A 116 -10.72 0.95 2.77
N ASP A 117 -11.61 0.65 3.71
CA ASP A 117 -11.54 -0.55 4.55
C ASP A 117 -11.49 -1.82 3.71
N PHE A 118 -12.34 -1.90 2.67
CA PHE A 118 -12.35 -3.05 1.79
C PHE A 118 -11.05 -3.18 0.98
N LEU A 119 -10.47 -2.05 0.53
CA LEU A 119 -9.18 -2.05 -0.15
C LEU A 119 -8.06 -2.51 0.78
N VAL A 120 -8.04 -2.04 2.02
CA VAL A 120 -7.07 -2.45 3.05
C VAL A 120 -7.16 -3.96 3.32
N GLN A 121 -8.37 -4.50 3.49
CA GLN A 121 -8.60 -5.94 3.71
C GLN A 121 -8.11 -6.82 2.55
N ILE A 122 -8.07 -6.29 1.32
CA ILE A 122 -7.50 -7.01 0.16
C ILE A 122 -5.98 -6.96 0.17
N ILE A 123 -5.38 -5.85 0.61
CA ILE A 123 -3.93 -5.61 0.56
C ILE A 123 -3.21 -6.33 1.70
N GLU A 124 -3.75 -6.29 2.92
CA GLU A 124 -3.11 -6.88 4.11
C GLU A 124 -2.68 -8.36 3.95
N PRO A 125 -3.51 -9.26 3.39
CA PRO A 125 -3.14 -10.67 3.22
C PRO A 125 -2.01 -10.93 2.22
N ILE A 126 -1.85 -10.07 1.20
CA ILE A 126 -0.79 -10.19 0.18
C ILE A 126 0.58 -10.09 0.85
N LEU A 127 0.67 -9.30 1.92
CA LEU A 127 1.90 -9.04 2.66
C LEU A 127 2.31 -10.23 3.53
N LEU A 128 1.34 -10.94 4.11
CA LEU A 128 1.59 -12.15 4.89
C LEU A 128 2.23 -13.26 4.03
N GLN A 129 1.92 -13.29 2.74
CA GLN A 129 2.54 -14.23 1.79
C GLN A 129 3.95 -13.79 1.36
N SER A 130 4.21 -12.48 1.26
CA SER A 130 5.52 -11.93 0.91
C SER A 130 6.56 -12.04 2.04
N THR A 131 6.13 -12.12 3.29
CA THR A 131 7.02 -12.24 4.46
C THR A 131 7.27 -13.67 4.93
N ALA A 132 6.58 -14.65 4.34
CA ALA A 132 6.87 -16.07 4.58
C ALA A 132 8.21 -16.42 3.92
N GLU A 133 9.28 -16.46 4.72
CA GLU A 133 10.59 -16.92 4.26
C GLU A 133 10.49 -18.32 3.61
N PRO A 134 11.22 -18.60 2.52
CA PRO A 134 11.54 -19.99 2.21
C PRO A 134 12.33 -20.53 3.40
N ALA A 135 11.87 -21.64 3.97
CA ALA A 135 12.64 -22.38 4.96
C ALA A 135 14.06 -22.57 4.40
N VAL A 136 15.03 -21.87 4.96
CA VAL A 136 16.45 -22.11 4.69
C VAL A 136 16.72 -23.50 5.25
N GLN A 137 16.54 -24.53 4.42
CA GLN A 137 17.08 -25.84 4.68
C GLN A 137 18.60 -25.67 4.68
N LYS A 138 19.16 -25.44 5.88
CA LYS A 138 20.59 -25.63 6.11
C LYS A 138 20.86 -27.11 5.93
N THR A 139 21.22 -27.50 4.71
CA THR A 139 21.94 -28.75 4.46
C THR A 139 23.28 -28.62 5.16
N PHE A 140 23.41 -29.21 6.33
CA PHE A 140 24.71 -29.51 6.90
C PHE A 140 25.19 -30.80 6.22
N PHE A 141 26.39 -30.70 5.62
CA PHE A 141 27.13 -31.83 5.05
C PHE A 141 27.43 -32.90 6.09
#